data_AF-A0A0Q7ML35-F1
#
_entry.id   AF-A0A0Q7ML35-F1
#
_cell.length_a   1.000
_cell.length_b   1.000
_cell.length_c   1.000
_cell.angle_alpha   90.00
_cell.angle_beta   90.00
_cell.angle_gamma   90.00
#
_symmetry.space_group_name_H-M   'P 1'
#
loop_
_entity.id
_entity.type
_entity.pdbx_description
1 polymer ?
#
loop_
_entity_poly.entity_id
_entity_poly.type
_entity_poly.pdbx_seq_one_letter_code
_entity_poly.pdbx_strand_id
1 'polypeptide(L)'
;MVAAFFAAEEPRGEKICVWAIKESILFPRASKEIGFDNIGIHLIKFHERDNHYLFAQKGLFSDIQNSTQYFLGRGKWPDLETVHAFLDEPILTKLTLPSAEAKSLIGLLDREGISRAQLTPSYDNAAKAAIKGWS
;
A
#
# COMPACT_ATOMS: atom_id res chain seq x y z
N MET A 1 1.07 4.67 3.19
CA MET A 1 2.09 5.75 3.20
C MET A 1 2.85 5.87 1.87
N VAL A 2 3.20 4.76 1.19
CA VAL A 2 3.83 4.78 -0.15
C VAL A 2 3.10 5.65 -1.17
N ALA A 3 1.79 5.48 -1.32
CA ALA A 3 0.99 6.30 -2.26
C ALA A 3 1.03 7.81 -1.93
N ALA A 4 1.17 8.17 -0.66
CA ALA A 4 1.24 9.57 -0.23
C ALA A 4 2.54 10.25 -0.69
N PHE A 5 3.65 9.49 -0.73
CA PHE A 5 4.91 9.99 -1.27
C PHE A 5 4.75 10.40 -2.74
N PHE A 6 4.25 9.50 -3.58
CA PHE A 6 4.08 9.77 -5.01
C PHE A 6 3.08 10.90 -5.28
N ALA A 7 2.00 10.98 -4.49
CA ALA A 7 1.04 12.08 -4.62
C ALA A 7 1.64 13.44 -4.22
N ALA A 8 2.55 13.47 -3.26
CA ALA A 8 3.18 14.69 -2.74
C ALA A 8 4.40 15.14 -3.56
N GLU A 9 5.06 14.24 -4.28
CA GLU A 9 6.30 14.54 -5.00
C GLU A 9 6.09 15.44 -6.22
N GLU A 10 5.01 15.22 -6.95
CA GLU A 10 4.60 16.05 -8.08
C GLU A 10 3.11 16.41 -7.95
N PRO A 11 2.76 17.28 -6.99
CA PRO A 11 1.36 17.59 -6.71
C PRO A 11 0.73 18.31 -7.90
N ARG A 12 -0.42 17.82 -8.36
CA ARG A 12 -1.18 18.40 -9.46
C ARG A 12 -2.45 19.05 -8.92
N GLY A 13 -2.63 20.34 -9.16
CA GLY A 13 -3.77 21.11 -8.66
C GLY A 13 -3.65 21.52 -7.19
N GLU A 14 -4.78 21.91 -6.59
CA GLU A 14 -4.82 22.53 -5.26
C GLU A 14 -4.70 21.53 -4.09
N LYS A 15 -5.01 20.25 -4.32
CA LYS A 15 -5.02 19.21 -3.30
C LYS A 15 -4.41 17.93 -3.83
N ILE A 16 -3.66 17.25 -2.98
CA ILE A 16 -3.24 15.86 -3.18
C ILE A 16 -4.23 14.92 -2.50
N CYS A 17 -4.45 13.76 -3.11
CA CYS A 17 -5.41 12.78 -2.61
C CYS A 17 -4.86 11.37 -2.77
N VAL A 18 -5.05 10.54 -1.76
CA VAL A 18 -4.75 9.12 -1.80
C VAL A 18 -5.88 8.29 -1.20
N TRP A 19 -6.06 7.09 -1.71
CA TRP A 19 -6.88 6.08 -1.06
C TRP A 19 -5.99 5.20 -0.20
N ALA A 20 -6.40 4.96 1.04
CA ALA A 20 -5.68 4.16 2.02
C ALA A 20 -6.56 2.99 2.48
N ILE A 21 -5.94 1.83 2.64
CA ILE A 21 -6.56 0.68 3.31
C ILE A 21 -6.08 0.68 4.76
N LYS A 22 -7.02 0.53 5.69
CA LYS A 22 -6.71 0.47 7.13
C LYS A 22 -6.15 -0.91 7.45
N GLU A 23 -5.03 -0.96 8.17
CA GLU A 23 -4.35 -2.23 8.47
C GLU A 23 -5.21 -3.19 9.31
N SER A 24 -6.13 -2.68 10.13
CA SER A 24 -7.08 -3.51 10.89
C SER A 24 -8.03 -4.35 10.01
N ILE A 25 -8.08 -4.06 8.70
CA ILE A 25 -8.90 -4.76 7.70
C ILE A 25 -8.06 -5.80 6.93
N LEU A 26 -6.72 -5.74 7.01
CA LEU A 26 -5.78 -6.58 6.26
C LEU A 26 -5.53 -7.95 6.88
N PHE A 27 -6.37 -8.36 7.82
CA PHE A 27 -6.34 -9.69 8.41
C PHE A 27 -7.68 -10.35 8.15
N PRO A 28 -7.71 -11.69 7.95
CA PRO A 28 -8.96 -12.39 7.90
C PRO A 28 -9.63 -12.20 9.27
N ARG A 29 -10.58 -11.26 9.36
CA ARG A 29 -11.62 -11.39 10.37
C ARG A 29 -12.29 -12.69 9.99
N ALA A 30 -12.21 -13.67 10.88
CA ALA A 30 -13.05 -14.85 10.79
C ALA A 30 -14.46 -14.34 10.50
N SER A 31 -14.93 -14.52 9.26
CA SER A 31 -16.30 -14.21 8.91
C SER A 31 -17.17 -14.97 9.92
N LYS A 32 -18.21 -14.32 10.44
CA LYS A 32 -19.16 -14.99 11.34
C LYS A 32 -19.79 -16.22 10.69
N GLU A 33 -19.70 -16.33 9.37
CA GLU A 33 -20.04 -17.50 8.59
C GLU A 33 -18.79 -18.33 8.27
N ILE A 34 -18.70 -19.50 8.89
CA ILE A 34 -17.75 -20.56 8.52
C ILE A 34 -18.23 -21.12 7.19
N GLY A 35 -17.71 -20.60 6.08
CA GLY A 35 -18.08 -21.01 4.73
C GLY A 35 -16.95 -20.78 3.72
N PHE A 36 -17.05 -21.45 2.57
CA PHE A 36 -16.09 -21.43 1.45
C PHE A 36 -15.83 -20.04 0.84
N ASP A 37 -16.58 -19.01 1.26
CA ASP A 37 -16.55 -17.65 0.74
C ASP A 37 -15.74 -16.67 1.63
N ASN A 38 -14.95 -17.16 2.60
CA ASN A 38 -14.12 -16.30 3.46
C ASN A 38 -12.93 -15.72 2.67
N ILE A 39 -13.15 -14.60 1.99
CA ILE A 39 -12.13 -13.81 1.29
C ILE A 39 -11.70 -12.63 2.15
N GLY A 40 -10.41 -12.29 2.09
CA GLY A 40 -9.85 -11.16 2.83
C GLY A 40 -8.60 -10.62 2.15
N ILE A 41 -8.20 -9.39 2.46
CA ILE A 41 -6.93 -8.85 1.96
C ILE A 41 -5.83 -9.30 2.89
N HIS A 42 -4.74 -9.81 2.33
CA HIS A 42 -3.53 -10.15 3.06
C HIS A 42 -2.34 -9.35 2.53
N LEU A 43 -1.46 -8.95 3.44
CA LEU A 43 -0.19 -8.31 3.08
C LEU A 43 0.88 -9.34 2.75
N ILE A 44 1.41 -9.27 1.55
CA ILE A 44 2.57 -10.07 1.15
C ILE A 44 3.82 -9.37 1.67
N LYS A 45 4.56 -10.08 2.53
CA LYS A 45 5.89 -9.68 2.97
C LYS A 45 6.91 -10.56 2.25
N PHE A 46 7.94 -9.92 1.69
CA PHE A 46 9.05 -10.62 1.05
C PHE A 46 10.18 -10.81 2.07
N HIS A 47 10.85 -11.95 2.01
CA HIS A 47 12.14 -12.10 2.68
C HIS A 47 13.27 -11.65 1.76
N GLU A 48 14.37 -11.20 2.37
CA GLU A 48 15.58 -10.79 1.67
C GLU A 48 16.05 -11.84 0.65
N ARG A 49 15.97 -13.12 1.03
CA ARG A 49 16.44 -14.25 0.21
C ARG A 49 15.61 -14.51 -1.04
N ASP A 50 14.35 -14.06 -1.08
CA ASP A 50 13.45 -14.34 -2.20
C ASP A 50 13.75 -13.39 -3.36
N ASN A 51 13.82 -12.09 -3.05
CA ASN A 51 14.07 -11.05 -4.04
C ASN A 51 14.63 -9.81 -3.34
N HIS A 52 15.94 -9.59 -3.49
CA HIS A 52 16.65 -8.48 -2.85
C HIS A 52 16.09 -7.12 -3.25
N TYR A 53 15.59 -6.98 -4.49
CA TYR A 53 15.03 -5.73 -5.00
C TYR A 53 13.67 -5.42 -4.35
N LEU A 54 12.77 -6.40 -4.29
CA LEU A 54 11.46 -6.24 -3.64
C LEU A 54 11.60 -6.06 -2.12
N PHE A 55 12.55 -6.76 -1.51
CA PHE A 55 12.89 -6.58 -0.11
C PHE A 55 13.42 -5.18 0.19
N ALA A 56 14.37 -4.67 -0.62
CA ALA A 56 14.92 -3.33 -0.48
C ALA A 56 13.86 -2.22 -0.63
N GLN A 57 12.85 -2.45 -1.47
CA GLN A 57 11.73 -1.52 -1.62
C GLN A 57 10.91 -1.32 -0.34
N LYS A 58 10.96 -2.30 0.57
CA LYS A 58 9.98 -2.45 1.65
C LYS A 58 8.55 -2.25 1.12
N GLY A 59 8.31 -2.72 -0.11
CA GLY A 59 7.06 -2.53 -0.82
C GLY A 59 5.93 -3.22 -0.06
N LEU A 60 4.80 -2.53 0.06
CA LEU A 60 3.60 -3.10 0.65
C LEU A 60 2.78 -3.74 -0.47
N PHE A 61 2.89 -5.06 -0.62
CA PHE A 61 2.12 -5.82 -1.59
C PHE A 61 0.91 -6.44 -0.90
N SER A 62 -0.21 -6.55 -1.62
CA SER A 62 -1.45 -7.11 -1.09
C SER A 62 -2.06 -8.11 -2.07
N ASP A 63 -2.70 -9.14 -1.53
CA ASP A 63 -3.45 -10.14 -2.30
C ASP A 63 -4.80 -10.42 -1.64
N ILE A 64 -5.78 -10.88 -2.43
CA ILE A 64 -7.07 -11.36 -1.92
C ILE A 64 -6.94 -12.86 -1.66
N GLN A 65 -6.93 -13.23 -0.37
CA GLN A 65 -6.90 -14.63 0.06
C GLN A 65 -8.14 -15.39 -0.40
N ASN A 66 -7.96 -16.68 -0.65
CA ASN A 66 -9.01 -17.60 -1.12
C ASN A 66 -9.67 -17.16 -2.45
N SER A 67 -9.00 -16.30 -3.22
CA SER A 67 -9.50 -15.81 -4.52
C SER A 67 -9.74 -16.94 -5.51
N THR A 68 -8.92 -18.00 -5.47
CA THR A 68 -9.09 -19.19 -6.33
C THR A 68 -10.33 -19.98 -5.94
N GLN A 69 -10.55 -20.24 -4.65
CA GLN A 69 -11.74 -20.93 -4.16
C GLN A 69 -13.01 -20.14 -4.49
N TYR A 70 -12.97 -18.82 -4.29
CA TYR A 70 -14.06 -17.93 -4.68
C TYR A 70 -14.34 -18.01 -6.19
N PHE A 71 -13.30 -17.97 -7.03
CA PHE A 71 -13.43 -18.12 -8.48
C PHE A 71 -14.06 -19.47 -8.86
N LEU A 72 -13.61 -20.57 -8.27
CA LEU A 72 -14.17 -21.91 -8.54
C LEU A 72 -15.65 -22.01 -8.14
N GLY A 73 -16.07 -21.33 -7.07
CA GLY A 73 -17.46 -21.33 -6.61
C GLY A 73 -18.39 -20.36 -7.36
N ARG A 74 -17.87 -19.23 -7.84
CA ARG A 74 -18.67 -18.12 -8.38
C ARG A 74 -18.43 -17.82 -9.87
N GLY A 75 -17.39 -18.39 -10.47
CA GLY A 75 -16.99 -18.17 -11.86
C GLY A 75 -16.40 -16.77 -12.15
N LYS A 76 -16.14 -15.96 -11.11
CA LYS A 76 -15.57 -14.61 -11.21
C LYS A 76 -14.51 -14.42 -10.13
N TRP A 77 -13.40 -13.76 -10.48
CA TRP A 77 -12.39 -13.36 -9.50
C TRP A 77 -12.96 -12.29 -8.56
N PRO A 78 -12.65 -12.36 -7.25
CA PRO A 78 -13.09 -11.32 -6.33
C PRO A 78 -12.34 -10.01 -6.61
N ASP A 79 -13.05 -8.90 -6.45
CA ASP A 79 -12.53 -7.54 -6.48
C ASP A 79 -12.64 -6.88 -5.09
N LEU A 80 -12.15 -5.65 -4.94
CA LEU A 80 -12.21 -4.93 -3.66
C LEU A 80 -13.64 -4.67 -3.18
N GLU A 81 -14.59 -4.51 -4.10
CA GLU A 81 -16.02 -4.35 -3.78
C GLU A 81 -16.59 -5.66 -3.21
N THR A 82 -16.20 -6.79 -3.79
CA THR A 82 -16.53 -8.12 -3.31
C THR A 82 -16.03 -8.30 -1.87
N VAL A 83 -14.77 -7.94 -1.59
CA VAL A 83 -14.23 -8.00 -0.21
C VAL A 83 -14.97 -7.03 0.72
N HIS A 84 -15.28 -5.82 0.25
CA HIS A 84 -15.99 -4.82 1.05
C HIS A 84 -17.36 -5.31 1.51
N ALA A 85 -18.07 -6.09 0.70
CA ALA A 85 -19.38 -6.65 1.06
C ALA A 85 -19.36 -7.53 2.32
N PHE A 86 -18.20 -8.06 2.72
CA PHE A 86 -18.01 -8.89 3.91
C PHE A 86 -17.51 -8.10 5.13
N LEU A 87 -17.35 -6.78 5.02
CA LEU A 87 -16.79 -5.93 6.07
C LEU A 87 -17.83 -4.94 6.60
N ASP A 88 -17.87 -4.79 7.93
CA ASP A 88 -18.72 -3.79 8.59
C ASP A 88 -18.20 -2.34 8.42
N GLU A 89 -16.94 -2.18 7.99
CA GLU A 89 -16.27 -0.89 7.84
C GLU A 89 -15.76 -0.68 6.39
N PRO A 90 -15.70 0.57 5.89
CA PRO A 90 -15.21 0.86 4.55
C PRO A 90 -13.74 0.44 4.40
N ILE A 91 -13.48 -0.34 3.35
CA ILE A 91 -12.16 -0.88 3.03
C ILE A 91 -11.16 0.20 2.60
N LEU A 92 -11.65 1.24 1.92
CA LEU A 92 -10.86 2.36 1.42
C LEU A 92 -11.28 3.66 2.09
N THR A 93 -10.31 4.36 2.65
CA THR A 93 -10.46 5.70 3.20
C THR A 93 -9.75 6.70 2.31
N LYS A 94 -10.44 7.76 1.91
CA LYS A 94 -9.84 8.86 1.15
C LYS A 94 -9.13 9.82 2.09
N LEU A 95 -7.84 10.02 1.89
CA LEU A 95 -7.05 11.03 2.59
C LEU A 95 -6.73 12.16 1.62
N THR A 96 -7.02 13.39 2.02
CA THR A 96 -6.81 14.59 1.19
C THR A 96 -6.00 15.61 1.97
N LEU A 97 -5.06 16.27 1.30
CA LEU A 97 -4.22 17.31 1.87
C LEU A 97 -4.05 18.44 0.85
N PRO A 98 -3.99 19.72 1.26
CA PRO A 98 -3.62 20.80 0.35
C PRO A 98 -2.23 20.58 -0.26
N SER A 99 -2.07 20.87 -1.55
CA SER A 99 -0.78 20.73 -2.25
C SER A 99 0.33 21.60 -1.64
N ALA A 100 -0.04 22.70 -0.97
CA ALA A 100 0.89 23.56 -0.24
C ALA A 100 1.65 22.81 0.88
N GLU A 101 1.05 21.77 1.45
CA GLU A 101 1.65 20.96 2.53
C GLU A 101 2.50 19.79 2.01
N ALA A 102 2.54 19.57 0.69
CA ALA A 102 3.21 18.42 0.09
C ALA A 102 4.70 18.34 0.46
N LYS A 103 5.40 19.48 0.52
CA LYS A 103 6.81 19.54 0.91
C LYS A 103 7.03 19.15 2.38
N SER A 104 6.15 19.61 3.28
CA SER A 104 6.18 19.20 4.69
C SER A 104 5.92 17.70 4.83
N LEU A 105 4.94 17.17 4.08
CA LEU A 105 4.63 15.75 4.06
C LEU A 105 5.82 14.90 3.59
N ILE A 106 6.52 15.30 2.52
CA ILE A 106 7.74 14.60 2.08
C ILE A 106 8.79 14.56 3.18
N GLY A 107 9.00 15.67 3.90
CA GLY A 107 9.94 15.72 5.02
C GLY A 107 9.57 14.78 6.17
N LEU A 108 8.27 14.63 6.46
CA LEU A 108 7.78 13.66 7.46
C LEU A 108 7.97 12.23 6.97
N LEU A 109 7.63 11.94 5.72
CA LEU A 109 7.79 10.62 5.12
C LEU A 109 9.26 10.18 5.09
N ASP A 110 10.19 11.09 4.79
CA ASP A 110 11.63 10.82 4.79
C ASP A 110 12.12 10.40 6.18
N ARG A 111 11.60 11.03 7.25
CA ARG A 111 11.90 10.66 8.66
C ARG A 111 11.35 9.29 9.03
N GLU A 112 10.24 8.87 8.43
CA GLU A 112 9.68 7.51 8.54
C GLU A 112 10.40 6.50 7.61
N GLY A 113 11.49 6.91 6.96
CA GLY A 113 12.27 6.10 6.03
C GLY A 113 11.65 5.97 4.63
N ILE A 114 10.53 6.64 4.35
CA ILE A 114 9.86 6.59 3.05
C ILE A 114 10.46 7.65 2.14
N SER A 115 11.43 7.23 1.34
CA SER A 115 12.14 8.08 0.38
C SER A 115 12.11 7.49 -1.04
N ARG A 116 12.45 8.29 -2.05
CA ARG A 116 12.57 7.82 -3.44
C ARG A 116 13.58 6.68 -3.60
N ALA A 117 14.70 6.73 -2.87
CA ALA A 117 15.71 5.67 -2.92
C ALA A 117 15.20 4.36 -2.32
N GLN A 118 14.35 4.44 -1.28
CA GLN A 118 13.68 3.25 -0.76
C GLN A 118 12.62 2.75 -1.74
N LEU A 119 11.70 3.60 -2.21
CA LEU A 119 10.58 3.17 -3.03
C LEU A 119 10.98 2.74 -4.45
N THR A 120 12.07 3.29 -4.98
CA THR A 120 12.60 3.01 -6.32
C THR A 120 14.11 2.82 -6.24
N PRO A 121 14.57 1.64 -5.79
CA PRO A 121 15.98 1.40 -5.52
C PRO A 121 16.76 1.22 -6.82
N SER A 122 17.21 2.32 -7.40
CA SER A 122 18.18 2.35 -8.49
C SER A 122 19.51 2.93 -7.99
N TYR A 123 20.61 2.65 -8.71
CA TYR A 123 21.92 3.24 -8.41
C TYR A 123 21.86 4.77 -8.35
N ASP A 124 21.17 5.40 -9.30
CA ASP A 124 21.03 6.86 -9.34
C ASP A 124 20.27 7.41 -8.13
N ASN A 125 19.21 6.74 -7.70
CA ASN A 125 18.43 7.18 -6.54
C ASN A 125 19.20 6.97 -5.23
N ALA A 126 19.96 5.88 -5.11
CA ALA A 126 20.83 5.63 -3.97
C ALA A 126 21.95 6.69 -3.88
N ALA A 127 22.59 7.03 -4.99
CA ALA A 127 23.63 8.06 -5.04
C ALA A 127 23.08 9.44 -4.62
N LYS A 128 21.91 9.83 -5.14
CA LYS A 128 21.24 11.09 -4.77
C LYS A 128 20.90 11.14 -3.28
N ALA A 129 20.45 10.03 -2.70
CA ALA A 129 20.15 9.96 -1.28
C ALA A 129 21.41 10.07 -0.40
N ALA A 130 22.51 9.43 -0.79
CA ALA A 130 23.78 9.50 -0.07
C ALA A 130 24.33 10.93 0.00
N ILE A 131 24.29 11.67 -1.12
CA ILE A 131 24.73 13.06 -1.19
C ILE A 131 23.89 13.95 -0.25
N LYS A 132 22.56 13.77 -0.25
CA LYS A 132 21.63 14.54 0.60
C LYS A 132 21.86 14.29 2.10
N GLY A 133 22.30 13.09 2.49
CA GLY A 133 22.57 12.75 3.88
C GLY A 133 23.89 13.31 4.44
N TRP A 134 24.78 13.81 3.58
CA TRP A 134 26.09 14.36 3.96
C TRP A 134 26.13 15.89 4.00
N SER A 135 25.07 16.56 3.51
CA SER A 135 24.88 18.02 3.55
C SER A 135 24.05 18.45 4.75
#